data_AF-A0A4W3JEJ3-F1
#
_entry.id   AF-A0A4W3JEJ3-F1
#
_cell.length_a   1.000
_cell.length_b   1.000
_cell.length_c   1.000
_cell.angle_alpha   90.00
_cell.angle_beta   90.00
_cell.angle_gamma   90.00
#
_symmetry.space_group_name_H-M   'P 1'
#
loop_
_entity.id
_entity.type
_entity.pdbx_description
1 polymer ?
#
loop_
_entity_poly.entity_id
_entity_poly.type
_entity_poly.pdbx_seq_one_letter_code
_entity_poly.pdbx_strand_id
1 'polypeptide(L)'
;ETLVHAFITSRSKTSMYHALGYSTMHAMQAAMTFEQQDILSAIATMKEALHTCQRYRKKNSVVESLSSLVSKQGTDQLTEEEMHAEMCYAECLLQKAALMLQIVEMTHNHVKTDVYSQFEGGVKLGIGAFNLMLSLLPSRILRLLEFIGFSGNREMGLSMLREGASVHSLRAVLCVLTLLMYQTYITVVLGSGEGNLVEAEALIEPYIEKYPNAQQKFEECIAAQQEWRQIHHLCYWELMWSYIFQQNWLKAYQYADLLCKESRWSQAIYVFQKAAILSMLPEEDVKRMGEDVEAIFRRVEGLKQRFAGKSIPTEKFAVRKARRYNSPNPVKLVLPSLEMMYVWNGFAILGKHAELTERMLITIEQAEAKLNKVQNPTEYQVDDECLVQLLKGLCLKYLHRPLQAELCFNRVVQSERRIRYDHYLVPFTLYEMGLLYKQEGDWNKARRFIETAR
;
A
#
# COMPACT_ATOMS: atom_id res chain seq x y z
N GLU A 1 -22.28 38.73 -33.09
CA GLU A 1 -22.02 38.06 -31.80
C GLU A 1 -21.88 39.02 -30.61
N THR A 2 -21.20 40.15 -30.74
CA THR A 2 -20.88 41.08 -29.62
C THR A 2 -22.10 41.70 -28.91
N LEU A 3 -23.21 41.95 -29.62
CA LEU A 3 -24.43 42.53 -29.03
C LEU A 3 -25.22 41.52 -28.18
N VAL A 4 -25.27 40.26 -28.60
CA VAL A 4 -25.98 39.18 -27.87
C VAL A 4 -25.22 38.81 -26.60
N HIS A 5 -23.89 38.72 -26.69
CA HIS A 5 -23.05 38.48 -25.52
C HIS A 5 -23.17 39.62 -24.50
N ALA A 6 -23.06 40.89 -24.92
CA ALA A 6 -23.20 42.04 -24.02
C ALA A 6 -24.59 42.10 -23.36
N PHE A 7 -25.66 41.79 -24.10
CA PHE A 7 -27.01 41.73 -23.56
C PHE A 7 -27.16 40.63 -22.49
N ILE A 8 -26.67 39.42 -22.77
CA ILE A 8 -26.74 38.28 -21.84
C ILE A 8 -25.89 38.54 -20.58
N THR A 9 -24.67 39.06 -20.73
CA THR A 9 -23.78 39.37 -19.59
C THR A 9 -24.34 40.46 -18.68
N SER A 10 -25.01 41.48 -19.25
CA SER A 10 -25.55 42.59 -18.45
C SER A 10 -26.68 42.15 -17.49
N ARG A 11 -27.37 41.05 -17.80
CA ARG A 11 -28.54 40.56 -17.03
C ARG A 11 -28.30 39.23 -16.32
N SER A 12 -27.11 38.64 -16.43
CA SER A 12 -26.77 37.32 -15.87
C SER A 12 -26.83 37.27 -14.34
N LYS A 13 -26.72 38.40 -13.65
CA LYS A 13 -26.80 38.49 -12.18
C LYS A 13 -28.20 38.74 -11.63
N THR A 14 -29.17 39.02 -12.52
CA THR A 14 -30.52 39.49 -12.16
C THR A 14 -31.64 38.72 -12.86
N SER A 15 -31.34 37.75 -13.72
CA SER A 15 -32.33 36.93 -14.42
C SER A 15 -31.82 35.51 -14.53
N MET A 16 -32.59 34.54 -14.03
CA MET A 16 -32.22 33.11 -14.05
C MET A 16 -31.93 32.58 -15.47
N TYR A 17 -32.71 32.98 -16.48
CA TYR A 17 -32.48 32.53 -17.86
C TYR A 17 -31.22 33.12 -18.49
N HIS A 18 -30.92 34.39 -18.21
CA HIS A 18 -29.68 35.01 -18.71
C HIS A 18 -28.46 34.49 -17.96
N ALA A 19 -28.62 34.14 -16.67
CA ALA A 19 -27.59 33.48 -15.87
C ALA A 19 -27.24 32.11 -16.44
N LEU A 20 -28.28 31.29 -16.70
CA LEU A 20 -28.16 29.97 -17.32
C LEU A 20 -27.59 30.04 -18.74
N GLY A 21 -28.09 30.98 -19.56
CA GLY A 21 -27.60 31.19 -20.92
C GLY A 21 -26.12 31.59 -20.94
N TYR A 22 -25.71 32.49 -20.04
CA TYR A 22 -24.31 32.91 -19.92
C TYR A 22 -23.40 31.76 -19.47
N SER A 23 -23.80 31.00 -18.46
CA SER A 23 -23.02 29.85 -17.99
C SER A 23 -22.94 28.74 -19.04
N THR A 24 -24.01 28.53 -19.83
CA THR A 24 -24.04 27.55 -20.92
C THR A 24 -23.07 27.93 -22.04
N MET A 25 -22.95 29.22 -22.39
CA MET A 25 -22.00 29.69 -23.41
C MET A 25 -20.55 29.45 -22.98
N HIS A 26 -20.19 29.78 -21.73
CA HIS A 26 -18.85 29.49 -21.20
C HIS A 26 -18.58 27.99 -21.08
N ALA A 27 -19.59 27.19 -20.75
CA ALA A 27 -19.47 25.73 -20.74
C ALA A 27 -19.23 25.16 -22.14
N MET A 28 -19.91 25.67 -23.16
CA MET A 28 -19.67 25.29 -24.56
C MET A 28 -18.27 25.72 -25.02
N GLN A 29 -17.82 26.92 -24.66
CA GLN A 29 -16.48 27.39 -24.99
C GLN A 29 -15.40 26.49 -24.35
N ALA A 30 -15.50 26.22 -23.05
CA ALA A 30 -14.60 25.31 -22.35
C ALA A 30 -14.59 23.90 -22.95
N ALA A 31 -15.75 23.41 -23.40
CA ALA A 31 -15.88 22.11 -24.08
C ALA A 31 -15.27 22.09 -25.49
N MET A 32 -15.19 23.23 -26.17
CA MET A 32 -14.62 23.33 -27.52
C MET A 32 -13.12 23.62 -27.51
N THR A 33 -12.62 24.41 -26.56
CA THR A 33 -11.21 24.83 -26.51
C THR A 33 -10.33 23.88 -25.70
N PHE A 34 -10.90 23.15 -24.74
CA PHE A 34 -10.16 22.29 -23.80
C PHE A 34 -9.03 23.03 -23.03
N GLU A 35 -9.07 24.36 -22.95
CA GLU A 35 -8.08 25.15 -22.23
C GLU A 35 -8.44 25.26 -20.74
N GLN A 36 -7.44 25.07 -19.87
CA GLN A 36 -7.63 25.11 -18.42
C GLN A 36 -8.23 26.44 -17.93
N GLN A 37 -7.90 27.56 -18.58
CA GLN A 37 -8.42 28.88 -18.22
C GLN A 37 -9.92 29.02 -18.55
N ASP A 38 -10.35 28.52 -19.71
CA ASP A 38 -11.76 28.53 -20.12
C ASP A 38 -12.61 27.62 -19.22
N ILE A 39 -12.09 26.46 -18.83
CA ILE A 39 -12.74 25.54 -17.89
C ILE A 39 -12.94 26.21 -16.52
N LEU A 40 -11.92 26.89 -15.99
CA LEU A 40 -12.02 27.61 -14.71
C LEU A 40 -13.02 28.78 -14.79
N SER A 41 -13.06 29.49 -15.92
CA SER A 41 -14.04 30.55 -16.19
C SER A 41 -15.48 30.01 -16.24
N ALA A 42 -15.70 28.87 -16.90
CA ALA A 42 -17.00 28.20 -16.95
C ALA A 42 -17.48 27.77 -15.55
N ILE A 43 -16.61 27.20 -14.72
CA ILE A 43 -16.96 26.82 -13.34
C ILE A 43 -17.32 28.04 -12.48
N ALA A 44 -16.62 29.15 -12.66
CA ALA A 44 -16.89 30.39 -11.92
C ALA A 44 -18.26 30.97 -12.31
N THR A 45 -18.53 31.10 -13.61
CA THR A 45 -19.81 31.63 -14.11
C THR A 45 -21.00 30.74 -13.74
N MET A 46 -20.82 29.42 -13.68
CA MET A 46 -21.84 28.48 -13.18
C MET A 46 -22.15 28.63 -11.70
N LYS A 47 -21.14 28.88 -10.86
CA LYS A 47 -21.38 29.17 -9.42
C LYS A 47 -22.21 30.44 -9.26
N GLU A 48 -21.95 31.46 -10.07
CA GLU A 48 -22.74 32.70 -10.07
C GLU A 48 -24.18 32.47 -10.58
N ALA A 49 -24.35 31.63 -11.61
CA ALA A 49 -25.68 31.27 -12.12
C ALA A 49 -26.51 30.50 -11.09
N LEU A 50 -25.91 29.50 -10.42
CA LEU A 50 -26.56 28.76 -9.33
C LEU A 50 -27.01 29.68 -8.19
N HIS A 51 -26.13 30.60 -7.78
CA HIS A 51 -26.45 31.59 -6.75
C HIS A 51 -27.61 32.52 -7.19
N THR A 52 -27.65 32.89 -8.47
CA THR A 52 -28.73 33.71 -9.02
C THR A 52 -30.05 32.94 -9.04
N CYS A 53 -30.07 31.70 -9.53
CA CYS A 53 -31.27 30.84 -9.50
C CYS A 53 -31.77 30.61 -8.07
N GLN A 54 -30.87 30.41 -7.10
CA GLN A 54 -31.22 30.19 -5.70
C GLN A 54 -31.95 31.37 -5.04
N ARG A 55 -31.85 32.58 -5.59
CA ARG A 55 -32.61 33.75 -5.10
C ARG A 55 -34.10 33.69 -5.46
N TYR A 56 -34.44 33.00 -6.56
CA TYR A 56 -35.80 32.84 -7.10
C TYR A 56 -36.44 31.50 -6.71
N ARG A 57 -35.66 30.58 -6.10
CA ARG A 57 -36.20 29.32 -5.56
C ARG A 57 -36.99 29.58 -4.28
N LYS A 58 -37.97 28.72 -4.01
CA LYS A 58 -38.81 28.78 -2.81
C LYS A 58 -37.93 28.75 -1.55
N LYS A 59 -38.05 29.77 -0.71
CA LYS A 59 -37.36 29.85 0.58
C LYS A 59 -38.26 29.27 1.65
N ASN A 60 -37.99 28.05 2.10
CA ASN A 60 -38.69 27.52 3.26
C ASN A 60 -38.28 28.34 4.49
N SER A 61 -39.20 29.14 5.02
CA SER A 61 -39.03 29.78 6.32
C SER A 61 -39.03 28.68 7.39
N VAL A 62 -38.12 28.76 8.36
CA VAL A 62 -38.06 27.84 9.52
C VAL A 62 -39.40 27.78 10.27
N VAL A 63 -40.25 28.80 10.12
CA VAL A 63 -41.60 28.88 10.72
C VAL A 63 -42.65 28.06 9.94
N GLU A 64 -42.53 27.89 8.63
CA GLU A 64 -43.49 27.11 7.81
C GLU A 64 -43.28 25.59 7.97
N SER A 65 -42.07 25.14 8.30
CA SER A 65 -41.78 23.73 8.60
C SER A 65 -42.46 23.22 9.88
N LEU A 66 -42.85 24.12 10.79
CA LEU A 66 -43.56 23.75 12.02
C LEU A 66 -45.09 23.66 11.79
N SER A 67 -45.66 24.45 10.88
CA SER A 67 -47.10 24.37 10.56
C SER A 67 -47.44 23.18 9.66
N SER A 68 -46.53 22.73 8.80
CA SER A 68 -46.74 21.56 7.93
C SER A 68 -46.74 20.22 8.68
N LEU A 69 -46.32 20.19 9.94
CA LEU A 69 -46.33 18.99 10.79
C LEU A 69 -47.68 18.73 11.47
N VAL A 70 -48.58 19.72 11.52
CA VAL A 70 -49.87 19.61 12.25
C VAL A 70 -51.09 19.65 11.32
N SER A 71 -50.92 20.04 10.05
CA SER A 71 -52.00 20.05 9.05
C SER A 71 -51.67 19.13 7.87
N LYS A 72 -52.39 18.01 7.76
CA LYS A 72 -52.46 17.20 6.53
C LYS A 72 -53.40 17.89 5.53
N GLN A 73 -52.99 19.04 4.99
CA GLN A 73 -53.62 19.66 3.82
C GLN A 73 -52.70 20.75 3.27
N GLY A 74 -52.27 20.58 2.01
CA GLY A 74 -51.53 21.59 1.26
C GLY A 74 -50.41 21.00 0.41
N THR A 75 -50.72 20.49 -0.78
CA THR A 75 -49.77 20.58 -1.91
C THR A 75 -49.59 22.06 -2.20
N ASP A 76 -48.56 22.67 -1.64
CA ASP A 76 -48.15 24.03 -2.02
C ASP A 76 -47.82 24.03 -3.51
N GLN A 77 -48.68 24.68 -4.30
CA GLN A 77 -48.41 24.94 -5.71
C GLN A 77 -47.20 25.88 -5.79
N LEU A 78 -46.08 25.37 -6.30
CA LEU A 78 -44.95 26.22 -6.71
C LEU A 78 -45.45 27.23 -7.73
N THR A 79 -45.03 28.49 -7.59
CA THR A 79 -45.30 29.48 -8.64
C THR A 79 -44.52 29.10 -9.90
N GLU A 80 -45.02 29.52 -11.07
CA GLU A 80 -44.36 29.26 -12.36
C GLU A 80 -42.89 29.77 -12.37
N GLU A 81 -42.63 30.89 -11.69
CA GLU A 81 -41.29 31.45 -11.52
C GLU A 81 -40.39 30.57 -10.64
N GLU A 82 -40.91 30.02 -9.54
CA GLU A 82 -40.17 29.09 -8.68
C GLU A 82 -39.92 27.75 -9.37
N MET A 83 -40.87 27.25 -10.17
CA MET A 83 -40.68 26.04 -10.98
C MET A 83 -39.57 26.24 -12.02
N HIS A 84 -39.55 27.40 -12.69
CA HIS A 84 -38.47 27.74 -13.61
C HIS A 84 -37.13 27.96 -12.89
N ALA A 85 -37.13 28.48 -11.68
CA ALA A 85 -35.92 28.61 -10.87
C ALA A 85 -35.36 27.23 -10.45
N GLU A 86 -36.22 26.29 -10.05
CA GLU A 86 -35.84 24.90 -9.78
C GLU A 86 -35.28 24.22 -11.04
N MET A 87 -35.92 24.41 -12.19
CA MET A 87 -35.48 23.86 -13.48
C MET A 87 -34.13 24.43 -13.92
N CYS A 88 -33.97 25.76 -13.90
CA CYS A 88 -32.71 26.43 -14.26
C CYS A 88 -31.58 26.07 -13.29
N TYR A 89 -31.89 25.87 -12.00
CA TYR A 89 -30.94 25.42 -10.99
C TYR A 89 -30.50 23.97 -11.24
N ALA A 90 -31.44 23.07 -11.54
CA ALA A 90 -31.15 21.68 -11.88
C ALA A 90 -30.32 21.57 -13.16
N GLU A 91 -30.61 22.38 -14.18
CA GLU A 91 -29.85 22.42 -15.43
C GLU A 91 -28.42 22.96 -15.22
N CYS A 92 -28.26 24.01 -14.40
CA CYS A 92 -26.93 24.50 -14.01
C CYS A 92 -26.12 23.43 -13.24
N LEU A 93 -26.77 22.65 -12.36
CA LEU A 93 -26.11 21.54 -11.65
C LEU A 93 -25.70 20.40 -12.59
N LEU A 94 -26.55 20.06 -13.56
CA LEU A 94 -26.27 19.05 -14.57
C LEU A 94 -25.08 19.47 -15.43
N GLN A 95 -25.07 20.70 -15.93
CA GLN A 95 -23.97 21.24 -16.72
C GLN A 95 -22.67 21.31 -15.88
N LYS A 96 -22.75 21.66 -14.58
CA LYS A 96 -21.59 21.71 -13.68
C LYS A 96 -21.03 20.31 -13.41
N ALA A 97 -21.90 19.31 -13.29
CA ALA A 97 -21.49 17.91 -13.19
C ALA A 97 -20.82 17.44 -14.50
N ALA A 98 -21.35 17.84 -15.66
CA ALA A 98 -20.76 17.56 -16.98
C ALA A 98 -19.38 18.21 -17.17
N LEU A 99 -19.18 19.45 -16.71
CA LEU A 99 -17.86 20.13 -16.72
C LEU A 99 -16.88 19.53 -15.71
N MET A 100 -17.33 19.11 -14.53
CA MET A 100 -16.47 18.33 -13.62
C MET A 100 -16.15 16.95 -14.17
N LEU A 101 -17.04 16.35 -14.96
CA LEU A 101 -16.75 15.14 -15.74
C LEU A 101 -15.73 15.43 -16.84
N GLN A 102 -15.74 16.59 -17.50
CA GLN A 102 -14.68 17.00 -18.44
C GLN A 102 -13.31 17.18 -17.77
N ILE A 103 -13.26 17.69 -16.53
CA ILE A 103 -12.02 17.72 -15.71
C ILE A 103 -11.52 16.29 -15.43
N VAL A 104 -12.42 15.30 -15.40
CA VAL A 104 -12.09 13.87 -15.24
C VAL A 104 -11.82 13.19 -16.59
N GLU A 105 -12.27 13.74 -17.71
CA GLU A 105 -12.06 13.22 -19.09
C GLU A 105 -10.66 13.51 -19.67
N MET A 106 -9.77 14.20 -18.95
CA MET A 106 -8.33 14.18 -19.26
C MET A 106 -7.67 12.82 -18.99
N THR A 107 -8.42 11.82 -18.52
CA THR A 107 -7.98 10.42 -18.41
C THR A 107 -8.83 9.52 -19.30
N HIS A 108 -8.30 9.26 -20.49
CA HIS A 108 -8.62 8.29 -21.56
C HIS A 108 -9.90 7.40 -21.50
N ASN A 109 -10.63 7.40 -22.63
CA ASN A 109 -11.75 6.57 -23.15
C ASN A 109 -11.89 5.11 -22.58
N HIS A 110 -13.06 4.48 -22.39
CA HIS A 110 -14.24 4.31 -23.26
C HIS A 110 -15.44 3.63 -22.51
N VAL A 111 -16.68 3.93 -22.94
CA VAL A 111 -17.99 3.20 -22.78
C VAL A 111 -18.93 3.54 -21.58
N LYS A 112 -20.12 4.04 -21.96
CA LYS A 112 -21.21 4.67 -21.18
C LYS A 112 -22.00 3.79 -20.19
N THR A 113 -21.67 2.51 -20.01
CA THR A 113 -22.31 1.66 -18.99
C THR A 113 -21.56 1.68 -17.66
N ASP A 114 -20.33 2.21 -17.66
CA ASP A 114 -19.40 2.16 -16.53
C ASP A 114 -19.42 3.44 -15.65
N VAL A 115 -20.09 4.52 -16.06
CA VAL A 115 -20.03 5.80 -15.30
C VAL A 115 -20.73 5.70 -13.94
N TYR A 116 -21.89 5.04 -13.88
CA TYR A 116 -22.64 4.88 -12.63
C TYR A 116 -21.92 3.94 -11.67
N SER A 117 -21.43 2.78 -12.14
CA SER A 117 -20.61 1.86 -11.33
C SER A 117 -19.33 2.52 -10.82
N GLN A 118 -18.67 3.34 -11.64
CA GLN A 118 -17.47 4.09 -11.26
C GLN A 118 -17.79 5.22 -10.26
N PHE A 119 -18.91 5.91 -10.42
CA PHE A 119 -19.37 6.93 -9.47
C PHE A 119 -19.78 6.31 -8.12
N GLU A 120 -20.61 5.27 -8.16
CA GLU A 120 -21.07 4.53 -6.99
C GLU A 120 -19.89 3.93 -6.22
N GLY A 121 -18.95 3.28 -6.92
CA GLY A 121 -17.71 2.79 -6.33
C GLY A 121 -16.88 3.90 -5.67
N GLY A 122 -16.94 5.12 -6.20
CA GLY A 122 -16.23 6.28 -5.66
C GLY A 122 -16.84 6.84 -4.40
N VAL A 123 -18.17 6.93 -4.37
CA VAL A 123 -18.93 7.31 -3.17
C VAL A 123 -18.70 6.28 -2.07
N LYS A 124 -18.79 4.99 -2.39
CA LYS A 124 -18.53 3.87 -1.46
C LYS A 124 -17.11 3.90 -0.90
N LEU A 125 -16.09 4.09 -1.74
CA LEU A 125 -14.70 4.28 -1.31
C LEU A 125 -14.56 5.47 -0.36
N GLY A 126 -15.09 6.63 -0.74
CA GLY A 126 -14.97 7.87 0.03
C GLY A 126 -15.63 7.77 1.41
N ILE A 127 -16.90 7.37 1.45
CA ILE A 127 -17.66 7.19 2.70
C ILE A 127 -17.02 6.09 3.56
N GLY A 128 -16.64 4.98 2.93
CA GLY A 128 -16.03 3.83 3.57
C GLY A 128 -14.71 4.15 4.25
N ALA A 129 -13.76 4.71 3.49
CA ALA A 129 -12.43 5.09 3.99
C ALA A 129 -12.52 6.20 5.05
N PHE A 130 -13.40 7.19 4.86
CA PHE A 130 -13.58 8.29 5.82
C PHE A 130 -14.08 7.78 7.18
N ASN A 131 -15.16 6.99 7.18
CA ASN A 131 -15.73 6.43 8.40
C ASN A 131 -14.75 5.49 9.10
N LEU A 132 -14.03 4.68 8.34
CA LEU A 132 -13.00 3.79 8.88
C LEU A 132 -11.87 4.58 9.52
N MET A 133 -11.31 5.58 8.82
CA MET A 133 -10.22 6.42 9.30
C MET A 133 -10.59 7.15 10.59
N LEU A 134 -11.78 7.77 10.64
CA LEU A 134 -12.25 8.45 11.85
C LEU A 134 -12.41 7.47 13.01
N SER A 135 -12.92 6.26 12.76
CA SER A 135 -13.08 5.24 13.81
C SER A 135 -11.74 4.81 14.44
N LEU A 136 -10.62 5.02 13.75
CA LEU A 136 -9.29 4.66 14.22
C LEU A 136 -8.63 5.76 15.06
N LEU A 137 -9.22 6.96 15.10
CA LEU A 137 -8.66 8.08 15.85
C LEU A 137 -8.86 7.91 17.37
N PRO A 138 -7.90 8.37 18.18
CA PRO A 138 -8.08 8.43 19.63
C PRO A 138 -9.31 9.24 20.03
N SER A 139 -10.01 8.82 21.10
CA SER A 139 -11.26 9.42 21.60
C SER A 139 -11.18 10.92 21.94
N ARG A 140 -9.98 11.48 22.13
CA ARG A 140 -9.79 12.93 22.31
C ARG A 140 -9.90 13.69 21.00
N ILE A 141 -9.37 13.14 19.90
CA ILE A 141 -9.43 13.75 18.57
C ILE A 141 -10.81 13.54 17.96
N LEU A 142 -11.39 12.35 18.17
CA LEU A 142 -12.75 12.03 17.72
C LEU A 142 -13.78 13.03 18.29
N ARG A 143 -13.73 13.33 19.60
CA ARG A 143 -14.62 14.31 20.25
C ARG A 143 -14.52 15.73 19.68
N LEU A 144 -13.33 16.15 19.24
CA LEU A 144 -13.14 17.45 18.60
C LEU A 144 -13.76 17.48 17.19
N LEU A 145 -13.69 16.36 16.47
CA LEU A 145 -14.25 16.23 15.13
C LEU A 145 -15.79 16.08 15.19
N GLU A 146 -16.31 15.35 16.17
CA GLU A 146 -17.75 15.22 16.42
C GLU A 146 -18.39 16.56 16.75
N PHE A 147 -17.69 17.42 17.49
CA PHE A 147 -18.14 18.79 17.76
C PHE A 147 -18.31 19.64 16.49
N ILE A 148 -17.55 19.35 15.43
CA ILE A 148 -17.62 20.04 14.13
C ILE A 148 -18.58 19.29 13.16
N GLY A 149 -19.21 18.20 13.62
CA GLY A 149 -20.19 17.44 12.85
C GLY A 149 -19.64 16.21 12.12
N PHE A 150 -18.40 15.80 12.41
CA PHE A 150 -17.81 14.58 11.84
C PHE A 150 -17.81 13.43 12.82
N SER A 151 -18.51 12.34 12.50
CA SER A 151 -18.49 11.09 13.24
C SER A 151 -17.99 9.94 12.36
N GLY A 152 -17.34 8.95 12.96
CA GLY A 152 -16.84 7.77 12.27
C GLY A 152 -17.52 6.51 12.76
N ASN A 153 -18.19 5.79 11.86
CA ASN A 153 -18.75 4.46 12.17
C ASN A 153 -17.94 3.37 11.45
N ARG A 154 -17.22 2.56 12.22
CA ARG A 154 -16.35 1.49 11.68
C ARG A 154 -17.12 0.45 10.86
N GLU A 155 -18.26 -0.02 11.35
CA GLU A 155 -19.05 -1.06 10.68
C GLU A 155 -19.61 -0.55 9.35
N MET A 156 -20.12 0.67 9.35
CA MET A 156 -20.55 1.34 8.12
C MET A 156 -19.39 1.54 7.16
N GLY A 157 -18.22 1.95 7.67
CA GLY A 157 -17.00 2.13 6.89
C GLY A 157 -16.58 0.84 6.17
N LEU A 158 -16.54 -0.28 6.90
CA LEU A 158 -16.22 -1.59 6.37
C LEU A 158 -17.28 -2.11 5.39
N SER A 159 -18.58 -1.94 5.67
CA SER A 159 -19.67 -2.33 4.76
C SER A 159 -19.55 -1.60 3.41
N MET A 160 -19.38 -0.28 3.44
CA MET A 160 -19.26 0.54 2.23
C MET A 160 -18.02 0.17 1.42
N LEU A 161 -16.89 -0.12 2.07
CA LEU A 161 -15.69 -0.59 1.37
C LEU A 161 -15.90 -1.97 0.75
N ARG A 162 -16.57 -2.91 1.42
CA ARG A 162 -16.88 -4.24 0.86
C ARG A 162 -17.80 -4.16 -0.34
N GLU A 163 -18.85 -3.35 -0.23
CA GLU A 163 -19.75 -3.08 -1.34
C GLU A 163 -19.04 -2.33 -2.48
N GLY A 164 -18.08 -1.46 -2.18
CA GLY A 164 -17.28 -0.78 -3.18
C GLY A 164 -16.30 -1.73 -3.88
N ALA A 165 -15.79 -2.73 -3.17
CA ALA A 165 -14.91 -3.77 -3.69
C ALA A 165 -15.63 -4.78 -4.60
N SER A 166 -16.93 -5.03 -4.40
CA SER A 166 -17.71 -5.94 -5.23
C SER A 166 -18.18 -5.33 -6.55
N VAL A 167 -18.13 -4.00 -6.70
CA VAL A 167 -18.47 -3.31 -7.94
C VAL A 167 -17.32 -3.45 -8.95
N HIS A 168 -17.60 -3.78 -10.21
CA HIS A 168 -16.57 -3.77 -11.25
C HIS A 168 -16.21 -2.33 -11.63
N SER A 169 -15.28 -1.70 -10.88
CA SER A 169 -14.80 -0.34 -11.13
C SER A 169 -13.32 -0.19 -10.82
N LEU A 170 -12.67 0.86 -11.32
CA LEU A 170 -11.28 1.19 -10.99
C LEU A 170 -11.12 1.42 -9.47
N ARG A 171 -12.17 1.98 -8.85
CA ARG A 171 -12.21 2.32 -7.42
C ARG A 171 -12.41 1.10 -6.53
N ALA A 172 -12.92 0.01 -7.07
CA ALA A 172 -13.01 -1.26 -6.35
C ALA A 172 -11.63 -1.76 -5.92
N VAL A 173 -10.61 -1.57 -6.75
CA VAL A 173 -9.22 -1.88 -6.41
C VAL A 173 -8.77 -1.07 -5.19
N LEU A 174 -9.12 0.22 -5.12
CA LEU A 174 -8.79 1.08 -3.98
C LEU A 174 -9.58 0.67 -2.71
N CYS A 175 -10.82 0.22 -2.84
CA CYS A 175 -11.60 -0.35 -1.74
C CYS A 175 -10.93 -1.62 -1.20
N VAL A 176 -10.53 -2.53 -2.09
CA VAL A 176 -9.80 -3.76 -1.75
C VAL A 176 -8.48 -3.42 -1.05
N LEU A 177 -7.67 -2.50 -1.60
CA LEU A 177 -6.42 -2.08 -0.98
C LEU A 177 -6.64 -1.47 0.42
N THR A 178 -7.70 -0.68 0.60
CA THR A 178 -8.04 -0.09 1.91
C THR A 178 -8.43 -1.17 2.91
N LEU A 179 -9.25 -2.14 2.51
CA LEU A 179 -9.63 -3.29 3.34
C LEU A 179 -8.41 -4.15 3.69
N LEU A 180 -7.54 -4.45 2.73
CA LEU A 180 -6.31 -5.21 2.97
C LEU A 180 -5.38 -4.48 3.94
N MET A 181 -5.17 -3.17 3.75
CA MET A 181 -4.35 -2.37 4.65
C MET A 181 -4.93 -2.36 6.07
N TYR A 182 -6.26 -2.26 6.19
CA TYR A 182 -6.93 -2.35 7.47
C TYR A 182 -6.73 -3.71 8.14
N GLN A 183 -7.04 -4.80 7.43
CA GLN A 183 -7.02 -6.15 7.98
C GLN A 183 -5.61 -6.67 8.27
N THR A 184 -4.61 -6.31 7.46
CA THR A 184 -3.26 -6.90 7.57
C THR A 184 -2.26 -6.03 8.34
N TYR A 185 -2.46 -4.71 8.35
CA TYR A 185 -1.47 -3.78 8.89
C TYR A 185 -2.02 -2.94 10.04
N ILE A 186 -3.11 -2.21 9.82
CA ILE A 186 -3.61 -1.22 10.79
C ILE A 186 -4.08 -1.88 12.08
N THR A 187 -4.83 -2.99 12.00
CA THR A 187 -5.30 -3.74 13.18
C THR A 187 -4.15 -4.22 14.05
N VAL A 188 -3.08 -4.71 13.42
CA VAL A 188 -1.86 -5.21 14.07
C VAL A 188 -1.06 -4.07 14.69
N VAL A 189 -0.84 -2.97 13.97
CA VAL A 189 -0.04 -1.83 14.42
C VAL A 189 -0.73 -1.05 15.55
N LEU A 190 -2.05 -0.90 15.48
CA LEU A 190 -2.83 -0.19 16.51
C LEU A 190 -3.23 -1.09 17.69
N GLY A 191 -2.96 -2.40 17.62
CA GLY A 191 -3.29 -3.36 18.67
C GLY A 191 -4.79 -3.52 18.90
N SER A 192 -5.62 -3.22 17.91
CA SER A 192 -7.08 -3.17 18.01
C SER A 192 -7.78 -4.51 17.76
N GLY A 193 -7.04 -5.61 17.56
CA GLY A 193 -7.56 -6.96 17.41
C GLY A 193 -6.75 -7.83 16.43
N GLU A 194 -7.14 -9.09 16.27
CA GLU A 194 -6.64 -9.96 15.20
C GLU A 194 -7.29 -9.54 13.88
N GLY A 195 -6.48 -9.24 12.87
CA GLY A 195 -6.96 -8.96 11.52
C GLY A 195 -7.72 -10.15 10.93
N ASN A 196 -8.73 -9.89 10.09
CA ASN A 196 -9.45 -10.96 9.41
C ASN A 196 -8.65 -11.46 8.19
N LEU A 197 -7.76 -12.43 8.42
CA LEU A 197 -6.93 -13.02 7.37
C LEU A 197 -7.74 -13.78 6.32
N VAL A 198 -8.84 -14.41 6.71
CA VAL A 198 -9.74 -15.13 5.79
C VAL A 198 -10.37 -14.16 4.79
N GLU A 199 -10.81 -12.99 5.27
CA GLU A 199 -11.31 -11.93 4.39
C GLU A 199 -10.21 -11.36 3.50
N ALA A 200 -8.99 -11.17 4.03
CA ALA A 200 -7.87 -10.70 3.23
C ALA A 200 -7.52 -11.67 2.09
N GLU A 201 -7.52 -12.98 2.35
CA GLU A 201 -7.30 -14.01 1.33
C GLU A 201 -8.40 -14.00 0.27
N ALA A 202 -9.68 -13.97 0.68
CA ALA A 202 -10.82 -13.92 -0.24
C ALA A 202 -10.82 -12.65 -1.13
N LEU A 203 -10.36 -11.51 -0.60
CA LEU A 203 -10.24 -10.26 -1.36
C LEU A 203 -9.15 -10.32 -2.43
N ILE A 204 -8.09 -11.11 -2.22
CA ILE A 204 -6.93 -11.22 -3.12
C ILE A 204 -7.15 -12.30 -4.18
N GLU A 205 -7.89 -13.36 -3.88
CA GLU A 205 -8.08 -14.53 -4.76
C GLU A 205 -8.45 -14.18 -6.21
N PRO A 206 -9.43 -13.29 -6.50
CA PRO A 206 -9.77 -12.92 -7.88
C PRO A 206 -8.63 -12.23 -8.64
N TYR A 207 -7.73 -11.55 -7.93
CA TYR A 207 -6.60 -10.86 -8.52
C TYR A 207 -5.44 -11.80 -8.84
N ILE A 208 -5.28 -12.89 -8.09
CA ILE A 208 -4.30 -13.94 -8.39
C ILE A 208 -4.62 -14.58 -9.74
N GLU A 209 -5.89 -14.93 -9.97
CA GLU A 209 -6.33 -15.52 -11.24
C GLU A 209 -6.20 -14.53 -12.41
N LYS A 210 -6.53 -13.26 -12.17
CA LYS A 210 -6.51 -12.22 -13.20
C LYS A 210 -5.09 -11.81 -13.61
N TYR A 211 -4.13 -11.90 -12.70
CA TYR A 211 -2.75 -11.46 -12.92
C TYR A 211 -1.73 -12.57 -12.58
N PRO A 212 -1.72 -13.68 -13.35
CA PRO A 212 -0.87 -14.83 -13.05
C PRO A 212 0.64 -14.54 -13.22
N ASN A 213 0.99 -13.57 -14.07
CA ASN A 213 2.37 -13.17 -14.35
C ASN A 213 2.72 -11.83 -13.67
N ALA A 214 2.95 -11.87 -12.36
CA ALA A 214 3.19 -10.66 -11.56
C ALA A 214 4.38 -9.82 -12.06
N GLN A 215 5.52 -10.45 -12.40
CA GLN A 215 6.70 -9.73 -12.88
C GLN A 215 6.41 -8.91 -14.14
N GLN A 216 5.76 -9.51 -15.14
CA GLN A 216 5.38 -8.83 -16.37
C GLN A 216 4.45 -7.65 -16.08
N LYS A 217 3.49 -7.81 -15.16
CA LYS A 217 2.55 -6.74 -14.81
C LYS A 217 3.23 -5.58 -14.09
N PHE A 218 4.23 -5.83 -13.25
CA PHE A 218 5.02 -4.76 -12.65
C PHE A 218 5.84 -4.01 -13.69
N GLU A 219 6.46 -4.71 -14.64
CA GLU A 219 7.21 -4.10 -15.74
C GLU A 219 6.30 -3.25 -16.66
N GLU A 220 5.10 -3.75 -17.00
CA GLU A 220 4.07 -2.99 -17.72
C GLU A 220 3.61 -1.75 -16.93
N CYS A 221 3.43 -1.86 -15.61
CA CYS A 221 3.06 -0.73 -14.75
C CYS A 221 4.13 0.37 -14.74
N ILE A 222 5.41 -0.02 -14.69
CA ILE A 222 6.53 0.92 -14.79
C ILE A 222 6.55 1.59 -16.16
N ALA A 223 6.30 0.85 -17.24
CA ALA A 223 6.29 1.38 -18.60
C ALA A 223 5.10 2.32 -18.88
N ALA A 224 3.96 2.10 -18.23
CA ALA A 224 2.71 2.81 -18.51
C ALA A 224 2.69 4.28 -18.06
N GLN A 225 3.52 4.68 -17.09
CA GLN A 225 3.51 6.03 -16.52
C GLN A 225 4.89 6.45 -16.02
N GLN A 226 5.20 7.75 -15.98
CA GLN A 226 6.45 8.29 -15.42
C GLN A 226 6.23 9.43 -14.41
N GLU A 227 4.99 9.86 -14.20
CA GLU A 227 4.62 10.98 -13.33
C GLU A 227 4.70 10.59 -11.85
N TRP A 228 4.31 9.37 -11.51
CA TRP A 228 4.23 8.86 -10.13
C TRP A 228 5.35 7.85 -9.87
N ARG A 229 6.56 8.37 -9.67
CA ARG A 229 7.77 7.56 -9.39
C ARG A 229 7.63 6.65 -8.18
N GLN A 230 6.83 7.03 -7.20
CA GLN A 230 6.58 6.23 -6.00
C GLN A 230 5.92 4.89 -6.33
N ILE A 231 5.09 4.84 -7.37
CA ILE A 231 4.49 3.58 -7.84
C ILE A 231 5.58 2.69 -8.44
N HIS A 232 6.54 3.26 -9.19
CA HIS A 232 7.69 2.50 -9.67
C HIS A 232 8.48 1.90 -8.53
N HIS A 233 8.67 2.63 -7.43
CA HIS A 233 9.41 2.14 -6.26
C HIS A 233 8.73 0.93 -5.63
N LEU A 234 7.39 0.89 -5.59
CA LEU A 234 6.65 -0.31 -5.18
C LEU A 234 6.91 -1.47 -6.14
N CYS A 235 6.85 -1.23 -7.45
CA CYS A 235 7.15 -2.26 -8.45
C CYS A 235 8.60 -2.76 -8.36
N TYR A 236 9.58 -1.87 -8.16
CA TYR A 236 10.98 -2.22 -8.00
C TYR A 236 11.21 -3.10 -6.77
N TRP A 237 10.51 -2.81 -5.67
CA TRP A 237 10.56 -3.63 -4.46
C TRP A 237 10.09 -5.06 -4.71
N GLU A 238 8.93 -5.22 -5.35
CA GLU A 238 8.36 -6.54 -5.65
C GLU A 238 9.18 -7.30 -6.71
N LEU A 239 9.68 -6.61 -7.74
CA LEU A 239 10.56 -7.20 -8.75
C LEU A 239 11.89 -7.66 -8.15
N MET A 240 12.49 -6.86 -7.26
CA MET A 240 13.70 -7.22 -6.53
C MET A 240 13.52 -8.55 -5.78
N TRP A 241 12.45 -8.68 -4.98
CA TRP A 241 12.18 -9.94 -4.27
C TRP A 241 11.89 -11.11 -5.20
N SER A 242 11.11 -10.88 -6.26
CA SER A 242 10.83 -11.89 -7.27
C SER A 242 12.11 -12.47 -7.88
N TYR A 243 13.09 -11.61 -8.21
CA TYR A 243 14.38 -12.05 -8.71
C TYR A 243 15.28 -12.68 -7.64
N ILE A 244 15.18 -12.26 -6.37
CA ILE A 244 15.85 -12.93 -5.23
C ILE A 244 15.35 -14.37 -5.09
N PHE A 245 14.03 -14.62 -5.15
CA PHE A 245 13.47 -15.97 -5.04
C PHE A 245 13.95 -16.88 -6.17
N GLN A 246 14.17 -16.31 -7.36
CA GLN A 246 14.73 -17.01 -8.53
C GLN A 246 16.26 -17.13 -8.50
N GLN A 247 16.92 -16.54 -7.49
CA GLN A 247 18.38 -16.40 -7.38
C GLN A 247 19.03 -15.67 -8.56
N ASN A 248 18.27 -14.81 -9.24
CA ASN A 248 18.79 -13.91 -10.27
C ASN A 248 19.32 -12.63 -9.60
N TRP A 249 20.47 -12.75 -8.96
CA TRP A 249 21.06 -11.69 -8.14
C TRP A 249 21.36 -10.41 -8.94
N LEU A 250 21.76 -10.53 -10.22
CA LEU A 250 22.09 -9.38 -11.05
C LEU A 250 20.85 -8.53 -11.35
N LYS A 251 19.72 -9.15 -11.71
CA LYS A 251 18.46 -8.41 -11.92
C LYS A 251 17.91 -7.86 -10.61
N ALA A 252 17.98 -8.63 -9.52
CA ALA A 252 17.60 -8.14 -8.19
C ALA A 252 18.41 -6.90 -7.79
N TYR A 253 19.71 -6.91 -8.06
CA TYR A 253 20.60 -5.79 -7.82
C TYR A 253 20.18 -4.52 -8.59
N GLN A 254 19.78 -4.64 -9.86
CA GLN A 254 19.36 -3.50 -10.67
C GLN A 254 18.20 -2.74 -10.01
N TYR A 255 17.19 -3.46 -9.54
CA TYR A 255 16.05 -2.85 -8.83
C TYR A 255 16.43 -2.32 -7.45
N ALA A 256 17.30 -3.02 -6.71
CA ALA A 256 17.82 -2.53 -5.43
C ALA A 256 18.62 -1.22 -5.60
N ASP A 257 19.40 -1.09 -6.66
CA ASP A 257 20.16 0.11 -6.98
C ASP A 257 19.25 1.29 -7.37
N LEU A 258 18.20 1.04 -8.17
CA LEU A 258 17.16 2.04 -8.46
C LEU A 258 16.48 2.53 -7.17
N LEU A 259 16.08 1.62 -6.28
CA LEU A 259 15.51 1.98 -4.98
C LEU A 259 16.45 2.84 -4.14
N CYS A 260 17.75 2.50 -4.10
CA CYS A 260 18.76 3.29 -3.40
C CYS A 260 18.90 4.70 -3.97
N LYS A 261 18.87 4.83 -5.30
CA LYS A 261 19.07 6.11 -6.00
C LYS A 261 17.85 7.01 -5.92
N GLU A 262 16.65 6.44 -5.99
CA GLU A 262 15.42 7.21 -6.21
C GLU A 262 14.52 7.34 -4.98
N SER A 263 14.46 6.32 -4.10
CA SER A 263 13.47 6.29 -3.02
C SER A 263 14.05 6.74 -1.68
N ARG A 264 13.41 7.71 -1.00
CA ARG A 264 13.82 8.20 0.33
C ARG A 264 13.10 7.52 1.50
N TRP A 265 12.22 6.56 1.22
CA TRP A 265 11.31 5.99 2.21
C TRP A 265 12.02 5.22 3.34
N SER A 266 12.96 4.33 3.00
CA SER A 266 13.78 3.61 3.99
C SER A 266 15.19 3.36 3.43
N GLN A 267 15.95 4.44 3.32
CA GLN A 267 17.29 4.44 2.72
C GLN A 267 18.24 3.42 3.37
N ALA A 268 18.18 3.26 4.69
CA ALA A 268 18.99 2.25 5.39
C ALA A 268 18.68 0.82 4.91
N ILE A 269 17.40 0.49 4.69
CA ILE A 269 17.00 -0.84 4.17
C ILE A 269 17.44 -1.01 2.73
N TYR A 270 17.19 -0.03 1.86
CA TYR A 270 17.56 -0.18 0.44
C TYR A 270 19.07 -0.36 0.27
N VAL A 271 19.87 0.43 0.99
CA VAL A 271 21.34 0.33 0.94
C VAL A 271 21.83 -0.99 1.53
N PHE A 272 21.25 -1.45 2.64
CA PHE A 272 21.58 -2.76 3.20
C PHE A 272 21.21 -3.89 2.22
N GLN A 273 20.03 -3.83 1.62
CA GLN A 273 19.55 -4.85 0.69
C GLN A 273 20.40 -4.89 -0.59
N LYS A 274 20.83 -3.72 -1.11
CA LYS A 274 21.78 -3.64 -2.22
C LYS A 274 23.08 -4.37 -1.88
N ALA A 275 23.69 -4.07 -0.72
CA ALA A 275 24.91 -4.74 -0.27
C ALA A 275 24.72 -6.25 -0.02
N ALA A 276 23.57 -6.63 0.54
CA ALA A 276 23.21 -8.02 0.79
C ALA A 276 23.07 -8.82 -0.51
N ILE A 277 22.44 -8.26 -1.54
CA ILE A 277 22.33 -8.88 -2.87
C ILE A 277 23.70 -8.97 -3.55
N LEU A 278 24.50 -7.91 -3.52
CA LEU A 278 25.87 -7.93 -4.06
C LEU A 278 26.73 -9.01 -3.40
N SER A 279 26.55 -9.25 -2.10
CA SER A 279 27.26 -10.32 -1.37
C SER A 279 26.90 -11.73 -1.83
N MET A 280 25.81 -11.89 -2.60
CA MET A 280 25.41 -13.17 -3.19
C MET A 280 25.98 -13.39 -4.60
N LEU A 281 26.56 -12.36 -5.23
CA LEU A 281 27.21 -12.45 -6.53
C LEU A 281 28.66 -12.94 -6.42
N PRO A 282 29.23 -13.53 -7.49
CA PRO A 282 30.66 -13.79 -7.57
C PRO A 282 31.48 -12.49 -7.40
N GLU A 283 32.59 -12.55 -6.65
CA GLU A 283 33.40 -11.36 -6.37
C GLU A 283 33.91 -10.66 -7.64
N GLU A 284 34.21 -11.42 -8.69
CA GLU A 284 34.65 -10.87 -9.98
C GLU A 284 33.56 -10.06 -10.69
N ASP A 285 32.29 -10.46 -10.56
CA ASP A 285 31.17 -9.71 -11.12
C ASP A 285 30.97 -8.38 -10.38
N VAL A 286 31.07 -8.41 -9.05
CA VAL A 286 30.97 -7.21 -8.21
C VAL A 286 32.06 -6.20 -8.56
N LYS A 287 33.31 -6.66 -8.72
CA LYS A 287 34.44 -5.81 -9.15
C LYS A 287 34.20 -5.19 -10.52
N ARG A 288 33.72 -5.99 -11.49
CA ARG A 288 33.40 -5.51 -12.85
C ARG A 288 32.32 -4.44 -12.86
N MET A 289 31.38 -4.51 -11.92
CA MET A 289 30.32 -3.51 -11.74
C MET A 289 30.82 -2.23 -11.04
N GLY A 290 32.04 -2.22 -10.50
CA GLY A 290 32.62 -1.07 -9.80
C GLY A 290 31.99 -0.82 -8.43
N GLU A 291 31.32 -1.81 -7.85
CA GLU A 291 30.66 -1.69 -6.54
C GLU A 291 31.60 -2.14 -5.41
N ASP A 292 31.58 -1.41 -4.29
CA ASP A 292 32.32 -1.75 -3.07
C ASP A 292 31.34 -2.13 -1.96
N VAL A 293 31.17 -3.43 -1.75
CA VAL A 293 30.22 -3.99 -0.79
C VAL A 293 30.51 -3.53 0.64
N GLU A 294 31.79 -3.45 1.03
CA GLU A 294 32.17 -3.01 2.37
C GLU A 294 31.81 -1.55 2.59
N ALA A 295 32.13 -0.69 1.62
CA ALA A 295 31.79 0.72 1.67
C ALA A 295 30.27 0.95 1.72
N ILE A 296 29.49 0.15 0.99
CA ILE A 296 28.01 0.23 1.02
C ILE A 296 27.48 -0.17 2.40
N PHE A 297 27.96 -1.28 2.99
CA PHE A 297 27.55 -1.67 4.35
C PHE A 297 27.90 -0.60 5.40
N ARG A 298 29.10 0.00 5.33
CA ARG A 298 29.53 1.07 6.27
C ARG A 298 28.60 2.30 6.24
N ARG A 299 27.91 2.56 5.12
CA ARG A 299 26.97 3.68 5.01
C ARG A 299 25.64 3.44 5.72
N VAL A 300 25.25 2.20 5.99
CA VAL A 300 23.91 1.84 6.49
C VAL A 300 23.59 2.52 7.83
N GLU A 301 24.55 2.58 8.77
CA GLU A 301 24.33 3.17 10.10
C GLU A 301 23.98 4.66 10.03
N GLY A 302 24.58 5.40 9.09
CA GLY A 302 24.33 6.82 8.89
C GLY A 302 22.98 7.16 8.23
N LEU A 303 22.29 6.17 7.66
CA LEU A 303 21.04 6.36 6.92
C LEU A 303 19.78 6.04 7.73
N LYS A 304 19.94 5.58 8.98
CA LYS A 304 18.83 5.18 9.84
C LYS A 304 17.94 6.37 10.18
N GLN A 305 16.63 6.22 9.95
CA GLN A 305 15.63 7.22 10.26
C GLN A 305 14.97 6.96 11.62
N ARG A 306 14.30 7.98 12.15
CA ARG A 306 13.44 7.88 13.33
C ARG A 306 12.06 8.37 12.97
N PHE A 307 11.04 7.56 13.27
CA PHE A 307 9.64 7.93 13.12
C PHE A 307 9.02 8.09 14.51
N ALA A 308 8.42 9.26 14.78
CA ALA A 308 7.85 9.59 16.10
C ALA A 308 8.83 9.32 17.27
N GLY A 309 10.11 9.64 17.10
CA GLY A 309 11.16 9.43 18.11
C GLY A 309 11.67 7.99 18.26
N LYS A 310 11.01 7.00 17.63
CA LYS A 310 11.43 5.59 17.64
C LYS A 310 12.16 5.22 16.35
N SER A 311 13.18 4.37 16.44
CA SER A 311 13.82 3.80 15.25
C SER A 311 12.95 2.69 14.66
N ILE A 312 12.91 2.59 13.33
CA ILE A 312 12.20 1.52 12.62
C ILE A 312 12.89 0.18 12.95
N PRO A 313 12.17 -0.86 13.43
CA PRO A 313 12.79 -2.12 13.88
C PRO A 313 13.65 -2.80 12.82
N THR A 314 13.19 -2.82 11.57
CA THR A 314 13.91 -3.41 10.43
C THR A 314 15.20 -2.65 10.13
N GLU A 315 15.21 -1.31 10.18
CA GLU A 315 16.44 -0.52 10.04
C GLU A 315 17.42 -0.78 11.19
N LYS A 316 16.91 -0.94 12.42
CA LYS A 316 17.75 -1.32 13.56
C LYS A 316 18.36 -2.71 13.38
N PHE A 317 17.66 -3.65 12.74
CA PHE A 317 18.20 -4.94 12.37
C PHE A 317 19.33 -4.79 11.33
N ALA A 318 19.07 -4.11 10.21
CA ALA A 318 20.06 -3.85 9.17
C ALA A 318 21.33 -3.17 9.69
N VAL A 319 21.18 -2.12 10.51
CA VAL A 319 22.32 -1.43 11.14
C VAL A 319 23.12 -2.38 12.05
N ARG A 320 22.45 -3.23 12.84
CA ARG A 320 23.16 -4.19 13.71
C ARG A 320 24.00 -5.17 12.90
N LYS A 321 23.49 -5.69 11.79
CA LYS A 321 24.24 -6.60 10.90
C LYS A 321 25.38 -5.86 10.19
N ALA A 322 25.14 -4.64 9.72
CA ALA A 322 26.14 -3.83 9.02
C ALA A 322 27.36 -3.44 9.89
N ARG A 323 27.23 -3.43 11.23
CA ARG A 323 28.34 -3.11 12.15
C ARG A 323 29.56 -4.01 12.00
N ARG A 324 29.41 -5.24 11.49
CA ARG A 324 30.55 -6.12 11.20
C ARG A 324 31.54 -5.49 10.19
N TYR A 325 31.07 -4.52 9.39
CA TYR A 325 31.86 -3.81 8.38
C TYR A 325 32.56 -2.54 8.89
N ASN A 326 32.33 -2.13 10.14
CA ASN A 326 32.97 -0.93 10.71
C ASN A 326 34.44 -1.18 11.09
N SER A 327 34.88 -2.44 11.18
CA SER A 327 36.27 -2.82 11.39
C SER A 327 37.11 -2.60 10.13
N PRO A 328 38.41 -2.23 10.25
CA PRO A 328 39.35 -2.22 9.13
C PRO A 328 39.49 -3.58 8.43
N ASN A 329 39.33 -4.68 9.17
CA ASN A 329 39.29 -6.04 8.64
C ASN A 329 37.91 -6.64 8.96
N PRO A 330 36.90 -6.41 8.11
CA PRO A 330 35.54 -6.81 8.41
C PRO A 330 35.30 -8.30 8.17
N VAL A 331 34.51 -8.93 9.02
CA VAL A 331 34.03 -10.31 8.81
C VAL A 331 32.75 -10.24 7.98
N LYS A 332 32.80 -10.81 6.77
CA LYS A 332 31.67 -10.82 5.83
C LYS A 332 30.47 -11.57 6.41
N LEU A 333 29.27 -11.07 6.15
CA LEU A 333 28.02 -11.74 6.54
C LEU A 333 27.78 -13.00 5.71
N VAL A 334 27.32 -14.08 6.34
CA VAL A 334 26.86 -15.29 5.64
C VAL A 334 25.41 -15.12 5.16
N LEU A 335 25.17 -15.34 3.87
CA LEU A 335 23.84 -15.33 3.24
C LEU A 335 22.95 -14.11 3.61
N PRO A 336 23.46 -12.86 3.59
CA PRO A 336 22.72 -11.70 4.10
C PRO A 336 21.40 -11.45 3.34
N SER A 337 21.32 -11.79 2.05
CA SER A 337 20.07 -11.66 1.29
C SER A 337 19.00 -12.67 1.73
N LEU A 338 19.37 -13.89 2.11
CA LEU A 338 18.43 -14.92 2.59
C LEU A 338 18.02 -14.64 4.03
N GLU A 339 18.92 -14.10 4.84
CA GLU A 339 18.58 -13.61 6.18
C GLU A 339 17.51 -12.52 6.12
N MET A 340 17.67 -11.54 5.21
CA MET A 340 16.63 -10.54 4.98
C MET A 340 15.35 -11.16 4.42
N MET A 341 15.46 -12.14 3.52
CA MET A 341 14.30 -12.88 3.03
C MET A 341 13.50 -13.51 4.18
N TYR A 342 14.16 -14.04 5.21
CA TYR A 342 13.49 -14.53 6.41
C TYR A 342 12.79 -13.41 7.18
N VAL A 343 13.47 -12.29 7.43
CA VAL A 343 12.91 -11.12 8.14
C VAL A 343 11.64 -10.59 7.46
N TRP A 344 11.56 -10.69 6.12
CA TRP A 344 10.39 -10.28 5.33
C TRP A 344 9.39 -11.43 5.07
N ASN A 345 9.48 -12.54 5.80
CA ASN A 345 8.61 -13.72 5.64
C ASN A 345 8.63 -14.32 4.22
N GLY A 346 9.71 -14.13 3.46
CA GLY A 346 9.85 -14.58 2.08
C GLY A 346 9.90 -16.10 1.92
N PHE A 347 10.31 -16.85 2.95
CA PHE A 347 10.30 -18.31 2.91
C PHE A 347 8.88 -18.90 2.83
N ALA A 348 7.86 -18.22 3.36
CA ALA A 348 6.48 -18.65 3.22
C ALA A 348 5.96 -18.54 1.78
N ILE A 349 6.51 -17.61 1.00
CA ILE A 349 6.24 -17.47 -0.44
C ILE A 349 7.05 -18.51 -1.21
N LEU A 350 8.36 -18.58 -0.95
CA LEU A 350 9.28 -19.53 -1.59
C LEU A 350 8.80 -20.98 -1.42
N GLY A 351 8.33 -21.34 -0.23
CA GLY A 351 7.91 -22.69 0.13
C GLY A 351 6.71 -23.22 -0.65
N LYS A 352 5.97 -22.36 -1.36
CA LYS A 352 4.92 -22.78 -2.31
C LYS A 352 5.50 -23.37 -3.61
N HIS A 353 6.79 -23.17 -3.86
CA HIS A 353 7.49 -23.63 -5.06
C HIS A 353 8.68 -24.52 -4.67
N ALA A 354 8.47 -25.83 -4.73
CA ALA A 354 9.47 -26.83 -4.31
C ALA A 354 10.81 -26.66 -5.04
N GLU A 355 10.79 -26.46 -6.36
CA GLU A 355 12.02 -26.30 -7.17
C GLU A 355 12.86 -25.10 -6.74
N LEU A 356 12.23 -23.94 -6.49
CA LEU A 356 12.92 -22.74 -6.01
C LEU A 356 13.45 -22.95 -4.58
N THR A 357 12.67 -23.62 -3.73
CA THR A 357 13.09 -23.95 -2.37
C THR A 357 14.30 -24.88 -2.35
N GLU A 358 14.34 -25.86 -3.25
CA GLU A 358 15.45 -26.82 -3.37
C GLU A 358 16.73 -26.16 -3.89
N ARG A 359 16.62 -25.26 -4.87
CA ARG A 359 17.75 -24.41 -5.32
C ARG A 359 18.30 -23.53 -4.19
N MET A 360 17.41 -22.95 -3.38
CA MET A 360 17.80 -22.17 -2.21
C MET A 360 18.51 -23.04 -1.16
N LEU A 361 18.01 -24.25 -0.92
CA LEU A 361 18.65 -25.23 -0.02
C LEU A 361 20.08 -25.56 -0.46
N ILE A 362 20.31 -25.83 -1.74
CA ILE A 362 21.66 -26.08 -2.29
C ILE A 362 22.60 -24.92 -1.99
N THR A 363 22.13 -23.68 -2.13
CA THR A 363 22.93 -22.48 -1.84
C THR A 363 23.29 -22.37 -0.36
N ILE A 364 22.36 -22.72 0.53
CA ILE A 364 22.58 -22.75 1.97
C ILE A 364 23.60 -23.84 2.34
N GLU A 365 23.49 -25.03 1.74
CA GLU A 365 24.43 -26.14 1.98
C GLU A 365 25.85 -25.83 1.48
N GLN A 366 25.98 -25.10 0.37
CA GLN A 366 27.28 -24.61 -0.09
C GLN A 366 27.89 -23.61 0.91
N ALA A 367 27.08 -22.75 1.53
CA ALA A 367 27.54 -21.84 2.57
C ALA A 367 27.93 -22.59 3.85
N GLU A 368 27.15 -23.58 4.27
CA GLU A 368 27.46 -24.50 5.38
C GLU A 368 28.81 -25.18 5.16
N ALA A 369 29.04 -25.75 3.97
CA ALA A 369 30.29 -26.41 3.62
C ALA A 369 31.49 -25.46 3.60
N LYS A 370 31.29 -24.18 3.25
CA LYS A 370 32.34 -23.15 3.33
C LYS A 370 32.67 -22.80 4.78
N LEU A 371 31.66 -22.61 5.64
CA LEU A 371 31.87 -22.33 7.06
C LEU A 371 32.61 -23.46 7.77
N ASN A 372 32.30 -24.72 7.46
CA ASN A 372 32.96 -25.88 8.05
C ASN A 372 34.43 -26.05 7.64
N LYS A 373 34.87 -25.39 6.57
CA LYS A 373 36.27 -25.43 6.09
C LYS A 373 37.15 -24.31 6.67
N VAL A 374 36.57 -23.39 7.42
CA VAL A 374 37.31 -22.27 8.02
C VAL A 374 38.24 -22.82 9.11
N GLN A 375 39.55 -22.67 8.92
CA GLN A 375 40.57 -23.17 9.85
C GLN A 375 40.65 -22.33 11.15
N ASN A 376 40.43 -21.03 11.04
CA ASN A 376 40.47 -20.09 12.16
C ASN A 376 39.07 -19.50 12.38
N PRO A 377 38.28 -20.04 13.32
CA PRO A 377 36.92 -19.57 13.55
C PRO A 377 36.93 -18.12 14.02
N THR A 378 36.07 -17.31 13.41
CA THR A 378 35.88 -15.92 13.84
C THR A 378 34.99 -15.86 15.08
N GLU A 379 34.92 -14.70 15.72
CA GLU A 379 33.98 -14.49 16.83
C GLU A 379 32.50 -14.59 16.45
N TYR A 380 32.19 -14.61 15.14
CA TYR A 380 30.84 -14.75 14.59
C TYR A 380 30.54 -16.17 14.12
N GLN A 381 31.49 -17.11 14.21
CA GLN A 381 31.37 -18.45 13.63
C GLN A 381 30.10 -19.18 14.10
N VAL A 382 29.84 -19.19 15.41
CA VAL A 382 28.68 -19.89 15.99
C VAL A 382 27.37 -19.23 15.54
N ASP A 383 27.32 -17.89 15.56
CA ASP A 383 26.17 -17.11 15.11
C ASP A 383 25.87 -17.39 13.62
N ASP A 384 26.90 -17.46 12.77
CA ASP A 384 26.78 -17.74 11.33
C ASP A 384 26.36 -19.19 11.05
N GLU A 385 26.90 -20.16 11.80
CA GLU A 385 26.45 -21.56 11.75
C GLU A 385 24.99 -21.69 12.15
N CYS A 386 24.57 -21.00 13.22
CA CYS A 386 23.18 -21.00 13.68
C CYS A 386 22.24 -20.40 12.65
N LEU A 387 22.62 -19.29 12.02
CA LEU A 387 21.85 -18.69 10.92
C LEU A 387 21.70 -19.67 9.75
N VAL A 388 22.79 -20.32 9.33
CA VAL A 388 22.75 -21.33 8.27
C VAL A 388 21.83 -22.49 8.62
N GLN A 389 21.87 -23.01 9.86
CA GLN A 389 20.96 -24.08 10.29
C GLN A 389 19.49 -23.62 10.33
N LEU A 390 19.20 -22.39 10.79
CA LEU A 390 17.85 -21.83 10.74
C LEU A 390 17.31 -21.78 9.30
N LEU A 391 18.08 -21.17 8.38
CA LEU A 391 17.69 -21.06 6.97
C LEU A 391 17.54 -22.44 6.30
N LYS A 392 18.44 -23.38 6.61
CA LYS A 392 18.38 -24.76 6.13
C LYS A 392 17.12 -25.47 6.61
N GLY A 393 16.83 -25.36 7.91
CA GLY A 393 15.64 -25.93 8.53
C GLY A 393 14.35 -25.40 7.93
N LEU A 394 14.30 -24.10 7.59
CA LEU A 394 13.17 -23.49 6.88
C LEU A 394 12.93 -24.13 5.51
N CYS A 395 13.96 -24.24 4.67
CA CYS A 395 13.85 -24.93 3.38
C CYS A 395 13.36 -26.37 3.54
N LEU A 396 13.94 -27.12 4.48
CA LEU A 396 13.56 -28.51 4.73
C LEU A 396 12.12 -28.66 5.24
N LYS A 397 11.65 -27.74 6.08
CA LYS A 397 10.27 -27.67 6.54
C LYS A 397 9.31 -27.51 5.34
N TYR A 398 9.57 -26.54 4.46
CA TYR A 398 8.73 -26.30 3.29
C TYR A 398 8.84 -27.38 2.21
N LEU A 399 9.95 -28.13 2.16
CA LEU A 399 10.13 -29.32 1.32
C LEU A 399 9.51 -30.59 1.93
N HIS A 400 8.74 -30.48 3.00
CA HIS A 400 8.11 -31.59 3.71
C HIS A 400 9.11 -32.64 4.24
N ARG A 401 10.27 -32.19 4.74
CA ARG A 401 11.30 -33.01 5.40
C ARG A 401 11.41 -32.66 6.89
N PRO A 402 10.36 -32.89 7.71
CA PRO A 402 10.24 -32.34 9.06
C PRO A 402 11.35 -32.80 10.01
N LEU A 403 11.72 -34.08 10.00
CA LEU A 403 12.79 -34.61 10.85
C LEU A 403 14.15 -33.93 10.58
N GLN A 404 14.46 -33.65 9.32
CA GLN A 404 15.71 -32.95 8.97
C GLN A 404 15.65 -31.48 9.37
N ALA A 405 14.48 -30.83 9.23
CA ALA A 405 14.27 -29.47 9.70
C ALA A 405 14.45 -29.35 11.22
N GLU A 406 13.85 -30.28 11.98
CA GLU A 406 13.96 -30.37 13.43
C GLU A 406 15.42 -30.55 13.89
N LEU A 407 16.21 -31.39 13.20
CA LEU A 407 17.64 -31.54 13.50
C LEU A 407 18.40 -30.22 13.32
N CYS A 408 18.09 -29.45 12.28
CA CYS A 408 18.70 -28.14 12.06
C CYS A 408 18.32 -27.16 13.18
N PHE A 409 17.04 -27.09 13.52
CA PHE A 409 16.53 -26.21 14.59
C PHE A 409 17.12 -26.56 15.96
N ASN A 410 17.23 -27.85 16.29
CA ASN A 410 17.83 -28.30 17.54
C ASN A 410 19.30 -27.88 17.66
N ARG A 411 20.08 -27.85 16.57
CA ARG A 411 21.47 -27.37 16.58
C ARG A 411 21.57 -25.89 16.98
N VAL A 412 20.62 -25.06 16.55
CA VAL A 412 20.55 -23.64 16.95
C VAL A 412 20.25 -23.52 18.44
N VAL A 413 19.21 -24.21 18.91
CA VAL A 413 18.80 -24.18 20.33
C VAL A 413 19.91 -24.68 21.25
N GLN A 414 20.60 -25.76 20.88
CA GLN A 414 21.75 -26.28 21.64
C GLN A 414 22.93 -25.32 21.70
N SER A 415 23.00 -24.37 20.76
CA SER A 415 24.07 -23.38 20.67
C SER A 415 23.75 -22.06 21.37
N GLU A 416 22.58 -21.93 22.00
CA GLU A 416 22.11 -20.68 22.65
C GLU A 416 23.17 -20.00 23.52
N ARG A 417 23.84 -20.75 24.41
CA ARG A 417 24.85 -20.22 25.33
C ARG A 417 26.16 -19.78 24.65
N ARG A 418 26.37 -20.19 23.40
CA ARG A 418 27.57 -19.90 22.61
C ARG A 418 27.34 -18.77 21.60
N ILE A 419 26.09 -18.40 21.31
CA ILE A 419 25.74 -17.27 20.44
C ILE A 419 26.14 -15.97 21.15
N ARG A 420 26.90 -15.13 20.45
CA ARG A 420 27.48 -13.92 21.06
C ARG A 420 26.76 -12.63 20.68
N TYR A 421 26.17 -12.57 19.49
CA TYR A 421 25.64 -11.32 18.92
C TYR A 421 24.18 -11.46 18.46
N ASP A 422 23.88 -12.48 17.68
CA ASP A 422 22.61 -12.67 16.97
C ASP A 422 21.61 -13.48 17.82
N HIS A 423 21.36 -13.03 19.05
CA HIS A 423 20.50 -13.71 20.02
C HIS A 423 19.05 -13.95 19.55
N TYR A 424 18.59 -13.23 18.52
CA TYR A 424 17.25 -13.45 17.93
C TYR A 424 17.12 -14.82 17.26
N LEU A 425 18.23 -15.48 16.89
CA LEU A 425 18.22 -16.77 16.20
C LEU A 425 17.50 -17.85 17.01
N VAL A 426 17.64 -17.83 18.34
CA VAL A 426 17.01 -18.79 19.25
C VAL A 426 15.49 -18.63 19.29
N PRO A 427 14.90 -17.47 19.67
CA PRO A 427 13.45 -17.32 19.69
C PRO A 427 12.85 -17.48 18.28
N PHE A 428 13.55 -17.06 17.22
CA PHE A 428 13.06 -17.29 15.84
C PHE A 428 13.02 -18.79 15.52
N THR A 429 14.06 -19.53 15.87
CA THR A 429 14.09 -20.98 15.65
C THR A 429 13.04 -21.71 16.49
N LEU A 430 12.83 -21.32 17.74
CA LEU A 430 11.78 -21.89 18.59
C LEU A 430 10.39 -21.63 18.01
N TYR A 431 10.14 -20.42 17.48
CA TYR A 431 8.92 -20.10 16.77
C TYR A 431 8.72 -21.01 15.55
N GLU A 432 9.74 -21.16 14.70
CA GLU A 432 9.68 -22.04 13.52
C GLU A 432 9.46 -23.51 13.88
N MET A 433 10.06 -23.97 14.98
CA MET A 433 9.87 -25.33 15.48
C MET A 433 8.45 -25.54 16.02
N GLY A 434 7.88 -24.51 16.66
CA GLY A 434 6.47 -24.50 17.04
C GLY A 434 5.54 -24.58 15.83
N LEU A 435 5.84 -23.84 14.75
CA LEU A 435 5.09 -23.92 13.49
C LEU A 435 5.22 -25.29 12.81
N LEU A 436 6.40 -25.93 12.88
CA LEU A 436 6.65 -27.27 12.37
C LEU A 436 5.74 -28.30 13.07
N TYR A 437 5.75 -28.34 14.41
CA TYR A 437 4.89 -29.25 15.16
C TYR A 437 3.39 -28.96 14.97
N LYS A 438 3.02 -27.69 14.78
CA LYS A 438 1.64 -27.32 14.42
C LYS A 438 1.23 -27.97 13.10
N GLN A 439 2.11 -27.98 12.09
CA GLN A 439 1.84 -28.62 10.80
C GLN A 439 1.73 -30.14 10.91
N GLU A 440 2.47 -30.77 11.82
CA GLU A 440 2.39 -32.21 12.11
C GLU A 440 1.19 -32.59 13.01
N GLY A 441 0.48 -31.61 13.57
CA GLY A 441 -0.67 -31.82 14.45
C GLY A 441 -0.35 -32.00 15.94
N ASP A 442 0.91 -31.83 16.37
CA ASP A 442 1.31 -31.85 17.78
C ASP A 442 1.13 -30.46 18.42
N TRP A 443 -0.13 -30.13 18.72
CA TRP A 443 -0.53 -28.83 19.28
C TRP A 443 0.08 -28.53 20.65
N ASN A 444 0.40 -29.56 21.44
CA ASN A 444 0.98 -29.40 22.77
C ASN A 444 2.43 -28.94 22.68
N LYS A 445 3.25 -29.60 21.85
CA LYS A 445 4.61 -29.13 21.58
C LYS A 445 4.61 -27.79 20.89
N ALA A 446 3.75 -27.59 19.89
CA ALA A 446 3.64 -26.32 19.18
C ALA A 446 3.44 -25.14 20.14
N ARG A 447 2.47 -25.25 21.06
CA ARG A 447 2.20 -24.22 22.07
C ARG A 447 3.42 -23.97 22.95
N ARG A 448 4.04 -25.03 23.47
CA ARG A 448 5.21 -24.92 24.36
C ARG A 448 6.36 -24.15 23.69
N PHE A 449 6.67 -24.48 22.44
CA PHE A 449 7.75 -23.81 21.70
C PHE A 449 7.42 -22.35 21.38
N ILE A 450 6.20 -22.06 20.95
CA ILE A 450 5.76 -20.67 20.68
C ILE A 450 5.77 -19.83 21.97
N GLU A 451 5.33 -20.38 23.10
CA GLU A 451 5.35 -19.65 24.39
C GLU A 451 6.76 -19.37 24.90
N THR A 452 7.72 -20.24 24.56
CA THR A 452 9.14 -20.11 24.91
C THR A 452 9.87 -19.12 23.99
N ALA A 453 9.37 -18.90 22.78
CA ALA A 453 9.91 -17.97 21.79
C ALA A 453 9.64 -16.49 22.15
N ARG A 454 10.24 -16.00 23.24
CA ARG A 454 10.09 -14.63 23.76
C ARG A 454 11.36 -13.80 23.65
#